data_AF-A0A448W9X1-F1
#
_entry.id   AF-A0A448W9X1-F1
#
_cell.length_a   1.000
_cell.length_b   1.000
_cell.length_c   1.000
_cell.angle_alpha   90.00
_cell.angle_beta   90.00
_cell.angle_gamma   90.00
#
_symmetry.space_group_name_H-M   'P 1'
#
loop_
_entity.id
_entity.type
_entity.pdbx_description
1 polymer ?
#
loop_
_entity_poly.entity_id
_entity_poly.type
_entity_poly.pdbx_seq_one_letter_code
_entity_poly.pdbx_strand_id
1 'polypeptide(L)'
;MISSVKYYNAEEAECKRYRLAMIKCQKADWISNSTLNLLNLVQNLIISAGMLIGCLLIAYDVVRGVLTVGDFVLFFTYLDQLYRPLNFFGTYYRMLQTSFIDMENMFDLLDEKVEIQDVPDASDLKITTGRIEFKNVSFHYTPE
;
A
#
# COMPACT_ATOMS: atom_id res chain seq x y z
N MET A 1 2.24 20.34 -22.88
CA MET A 1 1.99 20.86 -21.51
C MET A 1 3.17 21.68 -20.99
N ILE A 2 4.42 21.18 -21.10
CA ILE A 2 5.65 21.91 -20.68
C ILE A 2 5.85 23.23 -21.49
N SER A 3 5.43 23.24 -22.76
CA SER A 3 5.52 24.41 -23.65
C SER A 3 4.57 25.56 -23.26
N SER A 4 3.38 25.26 -22.72
CA SER A 4 2.40 26.29 -22.32
C SER A 4 2.79 27.00 -21.02
N VAL A 5 3.45 26.30 -20.09
CA VAL A 5 3.88 26.89 -18.81
C VAL A 5 5.01 27.91 -19.01
N LYS A 6 5.95 27.61 -19.91
CA LYS A 6 7.01 28.54 -20.32
C LYS A 6 6.50 29.78 -21.05
N TYR A 7 5.38 29.65 -21.77
CA TYR A 7 4.82 30.76 -22.56
C TYR A 7 4.11 31.82 -21.71
N TYR A 8 3.59 31.44 -20.55
CA TYR A 8 2.77 32.30 -19.68
C TYR A 8 3.50 32.77 -18.41
N ASN A 9 4.79 32.46 -18.25
CA ASN A 9 5.56 32.78 -17.03
C ASN A 9 4.86 32.29 -15.73
N ALA A 10 4.07 31.21 -15.85
CA ALA A 10 3.26 30.63 -14.79
C ALA A 10 4.01 29.52 -14.02
N GLU A 11 5.32 29.39 -14.24
CA GLU A 11 6.19 28.41 -13.58
C GLU A 11 6.10 28.51 -12.06
N GLU A 12 5.99 29.72 -11.50
CA GLU A 12 5.95 29.93 -10.06
C GLU A 12 4.63 29.46 -9.42
N ALA A 13 3.51 29.65 -10.13
CA ALA A 13 2.19 29.18 -9.70
C ALA A 13 2.10 27.65 -9.75
N GLU A 14 2.64 27.05 -10.82
CA GLU A 14 2.60 25.60 -11.00
C GLU A 14 3.62 24.86 -10.14
N CYS A 15 4.79 25.46 -9.87
CA CYS A 15 5.72 25.01 -8.83
C CYS A 15 5.09 25.08 -7.44
N LYS A 16 4.32 26.13 -7.11
CA LYS A 16 3.57 26.20 -5.85
C LYS A 16 2.54 25.08 -5.74
N ARG A 17 1.82 24.77 -6.83
CA ARG A 17 0.81 23.69 -6.84
C ARG A 17 1.47 22.32 -6.73
N TYR A 18 2.55 22.07 -7.46
CA TYR A 18 3.36 20.86 -7.34
C TYR A 18 3.97 20.70 -5.95
N ARG A 19 4.49 21.78 -5.36
CA ARG A 19 5.04 21.77 -4.00
C ARG A 19 3.96 21.45 -2.97
N LEU A 20 2.75 21.99 -3.11
CA LEU A 20 1.62 21.65 -2.23
C LEU A 20 1.21 20.17 -2.35
N ALA A 21 1.17 19.63 -3.58
CA ALA A 21 0.91 18.21 -3.82
C ALA A 21 2.02 17.32 -3.24
N MET A 22 3.30 17.70 -3.43
CA MET A 22 4.44 17.00 -2.83
C MET A 22 4.44 17.05 -1.31
N ILE A 23 4.09 18.17 -0.69
CA ILE A 23 3.99 18.26 0.78
C ILE A 23 2.90 17.33 1.31
N LYS A 24 1.78 17.17 0.60
CA LYS A 24 0.73 16.20 0.96
C LYS A 24 1.24 14.75 0.83
N CYS A 25 1.92 14.41 -0.28
CA CYS A 25 2.55 13.09 -0.44
C CYS A 25 3.60 12.81 0.63
N GLN A 26 4.53 13.74 0.88
CA GLN A 26 5.57 13.59 1.88
C GLN A 26 5.00 13.37 3.29
N LYS A 27 3.87 14.03 3.62
CA LYS A 27 3.23 13.83 4.91
C LYS A 27 2.62 12.44 5.04
N ALA A 28 2.04 11.90 3.96
CA ALA A 28 1.52 10.54 3.91
C ALA A 28 2.64 9.48 3.94
N ASP A 29 3.71 9.70 3.17
CA ASP A 29 4.90 8.82 3.14
C ASP A 29 5.63 8.84 4.49
N TRP A 30 5.69 9.99 5.15
CA TRP A 30 6.27 10.11 6.48
C TRP A 30 5.44 9.33 7.50
N ILE A 31 4.11 9.43 7.48
CA ILE A 31 3.23 8.64 8.36
C ILE A 31 3.41 7.13 8.10
N SER A 32 3.48 6.72 6.84
CA SER A 32 3.65 5.30 6.47
C SER A 32 5.01 4.75 6.93
N ASN A 33 6.10 5.46 6.66
CA ASN A 33 7.44 5.08 7.11
C ASN A 33 7.59 5.16 8.64
N SER A 34 7.02 6.17 9.28
CA SER A 34 7.03 6.30 10.73
C SER A 34 6.25 5.18 11.40
N THR A 35 5.13 4.73 10.82
CA THR A 35 4.35 3.59 11.36
C THR A 35 5.17 2.29 11.28
N LEU A 36 5.85 2.03 10.15
CA LEU A 36 6.75 0.89 10.00
C LEU A 36 7.92 0.96 10.99
N ASN A 37 8.54 2.12 11.16
CA ASN A 37 9.66 2.29 12.08
C ASN A 37 9.23 2.17 13.55
N LEU A 38 8.06 2.72 13.91
CA LEU A 38 7.49 2.61 15.25
C LEU A 38 7.17 1.15 15.60
N LEU A 39 6.57 0.41 14.67
CA LEU A 39 6.31 -1.02 14.81
C LEU A 39 7.60 -1.81 15.04
N ASN A 40 8.63 -1.56 14.23
CA ASN A 40 9.94 -2.19 14.40
C ASN A 40 10.59 -1.83 15.74
N LEU A 41 10.46 -0.58 16.20
CA LEU A 41 10.97 -0.14 17.52
C LEU A 41 10.27 -0.86 18.67
N VAL A 42 8.93 -0.89 18.67
CA VAL A 42 8.14 -1.60 19.70
C VAL A 42 8.49 -3.08 19.73
N GLN A 43 8.62 -3.70 18.56
CA GLN A 43 8.96 -5.10 18.45
C GLN A 43 10.37 -5.41 18.96
N ASN A 44 11.37 -4.60 18.59
CA ASN A 44 12.73 -4.73 19.09
C ASN A 44 12.82 -4.51 20.61
N LEU A 45 12.04 -3.57 21.16
CA LEU A 45 11.96 -3.34 22.60
C LEU A 45 11.37 -4.54 23.32
N ILE A 46 10.26 -5.10 22.83
CA ILE A 46 9.63 -6.29 23.41
C ILE A 46 10.59 -7.50 23.36
N ILE A 47 11.25 -7.72 22.23
CA ILE A 47 12.21 -8.84 22.07
C ILE A 47 13.39 -8.65 23.01
N SER A 48 14.00 -7.46 23.01
CA SER A 48 15.15 -7.17 23.89
C SER A 48 14.78 -7.32 25.35
N ALA A 49 13.62 -6.81 25.78
CA ALA A 49 13.14 -6.94 27.15
C ALA A 49 12.83 -8.41 27.51
N GLY A 50 12.15 -9.15 26.63
CA GLY A 50 11.83 -10.57 26.83
C GLY A 50 13.09 -11.44 26.92
N MET A 51 14.08 -11.16 26.07
CA MET A 51 15.39 -11.81 26.10
C MET A 51 16.15 -11.49 27.39
N LEU A 52 16.14 -10.23 27.83
CA LEU A 52 16.83 -9.80 29.05
C LEU A 52 16.19 -10.43 30.30
N ILE A 53 14.85 -10.47 30.36
CA ILE A 53 14.10 -11.16 31.43
C ILE A 53 14.37 -12.67 31.41
N GLY A 54 14.34 -13.30 30.23
CA GLY A 54 14.62 -14.73 30.06
C GLY A 54 16.04 -15.10 30.51
N CYS A 55 17.03 -14.29 30.14
CA CYS A 55 18.40 -14.41 30.63
C CYS A 55 18.49 -14.32 32.16
N LEU A 56 17.82 -13.34 32.77
CA LEU A 56 17.86 -13.14 34.21
C LEU A 56 17.19 -14.30 34.98
N LEU A 57 16.04 -14.78 34.51
CA LEU A 57 15.32 -15.90 35.13
C LEU A 57 16.11 -17.20 35.06
N ILE A 58 16.68 -17.51 33.90
CA ILE A 58 17.42 -18.76 33.74
C ILE A 58 18.78 -18.67 34.44
N ALA A 59 19.46 -17.52 34.42
CA ALA A 59 20.66 -17.31 35.21
C ALA A 59 20.40 -17.53 36.71
N TYR A 60 19.23 -17.10 37.20
CA TYR A 60 18.82 -17.33 38.58
C TYR A 60 18.61 -18.83 38.91
N ASP A 61 17.96 -19.58 38.02
CA ASP A 61 17.72 -21.02 38.23
C ASP A 61 18.96 -21.91 38.01
N VAL A 62 19.89 -21.49 37.15
CA VAL A 62 21.21 -22.13 36.98
C VAL A 62 22.04 -21.99 38.26
N VAL A 63 22.01 -20.83 38.92
CA VAL A 63 22.70 -20.62 40.20
C VAL A 63 22.10 -21.47 41.32
N ARG A 64 20.80 -21.81 41.24
CA ARG A 64 20.13 -22.74 42.16
C ARG A 64 20.35 -24.23 41.83
N GLY A 65 21.04 -24.54 40.72
CA GLY A 65 21.42 -25.91 40.34
C GLY A 65 20.28 -26.76 39.79
N VAL A 66 19.16 -26.16 39.40
CA VAL A 66 17.97 -26.88 38.87
C VAL A 66 18.06 -27.06 37.35
N LEU A 67 18.74 -26.16 36.65
CA LEU A 67 18.84 -26.11 35.19
C LEU A 67 20.31 -26.01 34.72
N THR A 68 20.61 -26.57 33.56
CA THR A 68 21.96 -26.49 32.96
C THR A 68 22.09 -25.30 32.01
N VAL A 69 23.33 -24.89 31.71
CA VAL A 69 23.62 -23.85 30.70
C VAL A 69 23.13 -24.27 29.30
N GLY A 70 22.96 -25.57 29.04
CA GLY A 70 22.37 -26.08 27.79
C GLY A 70 20.87 -25.75 27.67
N ASP A 71 20.12 -25.87 28.76
CA ASP A 71 18.69 -25.57 28.79
C ASP A 71 18.41 -24.08 28.56
N PHE A 72 19.34 -23.22 28.98
CA PHE A 72 19.32 -21.78 28.70
C PHE A 72 19.33 -21.49 27.19
N VAL A 73 20.28 -22.09 26.47
CA VAL A 73 20.41 -21.88 25.02
C VAL A 73 19.20 -22.46 24.28
N LEU A 74 18.66 -23.60 24.75
CA LEU A 74 17.46 -24.21 24.17
C LEU A 74 16.22 -23.32 24.32
N PHE A 75 15.97 -22.78 25.51
CA PHE A 75 14.87 -21.84 25.74
C PHE A 75 15.00 -20.58 24.88
N PHE A 76 16.19 -20.00 24.84
CA PHE A 76 16.47 -18.84 24.00
C PHE A 76 16.22 -19.13 22.52
N THR A 77 16.68 -20.29 22.04
CA THR A 77 16.50 -20.72 20.66
C THR A 77 15.04 -20.96 20.31
N TYR A 78 14.26 -21.55 21.22
CA TYR A 78 12.82 -21.74 21.01
C TYR A 78 12.04 -20.43 21.02
N LEU A 79 12.39 -19.49 21.89
CA LEU A 79 11.82 -18.15 21.85
C LEU A 79 12.13 -17.46 20.52
N ASP A 80 13.39 -17.46 20.05
CA ASP A 80 13.74 -16.86 18.76
C ASP A 80 12.97 -17.50 17.58
N GLN A 81 12.86 -18.84 17.59
CA GLN A 81 12.07 -19.57 16.59
C GLN A 81 10.59 -19.22 16.62
N LEU A 82 10.04 -18.85 17.77
CA LEU A 82 8.66 -18.37 17.90
C LEU A 82 8.51 -16.90 17.48
N TYR A 83 9.52 -16.07 17.77
CA TYR A 83 9.49 -14.64 17.44
C TYR A 83 9.65 -14.36 15.95
N ARG A 84 10.45 -15.14 15.22
CA ARG A 84 10.59 -15.04 13.76
C ARG A 84 9.24 -15.06 13.03
N PRO A 85 8.40 -16.11 13.15
CA PRO A 85 7.12 -16.17 12.47
C PRO A 85 6.15 -15.08 12.96
N LEU A 86 6.21 -14.67 14.24
CA LEU A 86 5.40 -13.56 14.75
C LEU A 86 5.76 -12.22 14.10
N ASN A 87 7.05 -11.99 13.80
CA ASN A 87 7.51 -10.80 13.08
C ASN A 87 6.96 -10.78 11.65
N PHE A 88 7.07 -11.90 10.95
CA PHE A 88 6.48 -12.04 9.62
C PHE A 88 4.95 -11.90 9.66
N PHE A 89 4.27 -12.41 10.69
CA PHE A 89 2.81 -12.32 10.82
C PHE A 89 2.30 -10.88 10.79
N GLY A 90 3.00 -9.93 11.41
CA GLY A 90 2.62 -8.51 11.35
C GLY A 90 2.71 -7.92 9.94
N THR A 91 3.71 -8.32 9.16
CA THR A 91 3.85 -7.91 7.76
C THR A 91 2.83 -8.62 6.86
N TYR A 92 2.61 -9.91 7.05
CA TYR A 92 1.58 -10.68 6.35
C TYR A 92 0.18 -10.13 6.60
N TYR A 93 -0.13 -9.75 7.84
CA TYR A 93 -1.42 -9.13 8.17
C TYR A 93 -1.65 -7.83 7.39
N ARG A 94 -0.64 -6.94 7.35
CA ARG A 94 -0.71 -5.72 6.53
C ARG A 94 -0.87 -6.03 5.05
N MET A 95 -0.10 -6.99 4.53
CA MET A 95 -0.18 -7.41 3.14
C MET A 95 -1.58 -7.91 2.77
N LEU A 96 -2.19 -8.75 3.62
CA LEU A 96 -3.56 -9.22 3.42
C LEU A 96 -4.56 -8.07 3.39
N GLN A 97 -4.46 -7.14 4.35
CA GLN A 97 -5.34 -5.97 4.39
C GLN A 97 -5.22 -5.12 3.12
N THR A 98 -4.00 -4.88 2.64
CA THR A 98 -3.77 -4.18 1.36
C THR A 98 -4.35 -4.95 0.18
N SER A 99 -4.14 -6.27 0.10
CA SER A 99 -4.69 -7.09 -0.98
C SER A 99 -6.22 -7.07 -1.02
N PHE A 100 -6.91 -6.98 0.12
CA PHE A 100 -8.37 -6.82 0.14
C PHE A 100 -8.81 -5.46 -0.42
N ILE A 101 -8.10 -4.37 -0.10
CA ILE A 101 -8.38 -3.03 -0.63
C ILE A 101 -8.12 -2.97 -2.14
N ASP A 102 -7.01 -3.57 -2.60
CA ASP A 102 -6.68 -3.62 -4.03
C ASP A 102 -7.73 -4.42 -4.81
N MET A 103 -8.23 -5.50 -4.21
CA MET A 103 -9.31 -6.31 -4.79
C MET A 103 -10.63 -5.53 -4.88
N GLU A 104 -10.99 -4.75 -3.86
CA GLU A 104 -12.16 -3.87 -3.89
C GLU A 104 -12.07 -2.86 -5.05
N ASN A 105 -10.92 -2.18 -5.20
CA ASN A 105 -10.70 -1.26 -6.32
C ASN A 105 -10.74 -1.96 -7.70
N MET A 106 -10.28 -3.21 -7.80
CA MET A 106 -10.39 -3.98 -9.04
C MET A 106 -11.84 -4.32 -9.38
N PHE A 107 -12.67 -4.65 -8.37
CA PHE A 107 -14.09 -4.86 -8.59
C PHE A 107 -14.79 -3.58 -9.02
N ASP A 108 -14.46 -2.43 -8.43
CA ASP A 108 -15.00 -1.13 -8.84
C ASP A 108 -14.66 -0.81 -10.31
N LEU A 109 -13.43 -1.10 -10.75
CA LEU A 109 -13.00 -0.95 -12.15
C LEU A 109 -13.71 -1.92 -13.10
N LEU A 110 -13.98 -3.16 -12.66
CA LEU A 110 -14.69 -4.15 -13.46
C LEU A 110 -16.18 -3.84 -13.59
N ASP A 111 -16.77 -3.22 -12.55
CA ASP A 111 -18.17 -2.77 -12.54
C ASP A 111 -18.37 -1.42 -13.25
N GLU A 112 -17.28 -0.76 -13.67
CA GLU A 112 -17.36 0.47 -14.45
C GLU A 112 -18.07 0.20 -15.79
N LYS A 113 -19.25 0.80 -15.96
CA LYS A 113 -20.07 0.59 -17.16
C LYS A 113 -19.38 1.22 -18.36
N VAL A 114 -19.20 0.42 -19.41
CA VAL A 114 -18.74 0.91 -20.71
C VAL A 114 -19.69 2.00 -21.20
N GLU A 115 -19.18 3.20 -21.42
CA GLU A 115 -19.95 4.40 -21.78
C GLU A 115 -20.61 4.29 -23.16
N ILE A 116 -20.03 3.47 -24.05
CA ILE A 116 -20.55 3.16 -25.38
C ILE A 116 -20.69 1.65 -25.52
N GLN A 117 -21.93 1.14 -25.41
CA GLN A 117 -22.23 -0.25 -25.69
C GLN A 117 -22.80 -0.40 -27.09
N ASP A 118 -22.29 -1.38 -27.85
CA ASP A 118 -22.89 -1.77 -29.12
C ASP A 118 -24.28 -2.37 -28.90
N VAL A 119 -25.19 -2.12 -29.84
CA VAL A 119 -26.51 -2.74 -29.81
C VAL A 119 -26.41 -4.26 -30.01
N PRO A 120 -27.33 -5.07 -29.43
CA PRO A 120 -27.25 -6.55 -29.45
C PRO A 120 -27.18 -7.22 -30.83
N ASP A 121 -27.44 -6.47 -31.90
CA ASP A 121 -27.43 -6.92 -33.30
C ASP A 121 -26.65 -5.93 -34.18
N ALA A 122 -25.56 -5.36 -33.63
CA ALA A 122 -24.73 -4.40 -34.34
C ALA A 122 -24.13 -5.03 -35.59
N SER A 123 -24.59 -4.56 -36.75
CA SER A 123 -24.09 -5.00 -38.05
C SER A 123 -22.73 -4.37 -38.34
N ASP A 124 -21.81 -5.17 -38.88
CA ASP A 124 -20.48 -4.69 -39.29
C ASP A 124 -20.59 -3.56 -40.33
N LEU A 125 -19.86 -2.47 -40.14
CA LEU A 125 -19.95 -1.27 -40.98
C LEU A 125 -19.45 -1.55 -42.41
N LYS A 126 -20.37 -1.84 -43.34
CA LYS A 126 -20.05 -2.02 -44.77
C LYS A 126 -20.24 -0.70 -45.54
N ILE A 127 -19.13 -0.03 -45.86
CA ILE A 127 -19.14 1.22 -46.62
C ILE A 127 -19.06 0.92 -48.13
N THR A 128 -20.17 1.06 -48.85
CA THR A 128 -20.21 0.88 -50.33
C THR A 128 -20.10 2.21 -51.09
N THR A 129 -20.57 3.30 -50.47
CA THR A 129 -20.44 4.68 -50.99
C THR A 129 -20.22 5.59 -49.78
N GLY A 130 -19.07 6.25 -49.70
CA GLY A 130 -18.62 7.02 -48.53
C GLY A 130 -19.36 8.34 -48.33
N ARG A 131 -20.69 8.28 -48.15
CA ARG A 131 -21.52 9.46 -47.85
C ARG A 131 -21.75 9.54 -46.34
N ILE A 132 -21.30 10.65 -45.74
CA ILE A 132 -21.50 10.94 -44.32
C ILE A 132 -22.61 11.99 -44.20
N GLU A 133 -23.63 11.72 -43.40
CA GLU A 133 -24.74 12.65 -43.13
C GLU A 133 -24.87 12.86 -41.62
N PHE A 134 -24.87 14.12 -41.18
CA PHE A 134 -25.19 14.51 -39.81
C PHE A 134 -26.63 15.03 -39.77
N LYS A 135 -27.52 14.32 -39.07
CA LYS A 135 -28.91 14.73 -38.89
C LYS A 135 -29.18 15.04 -37.42
N ASN A 136 -29.36 16.33 -37.14
CA ASN A 136 -29.83 16.85 -35.87
C ASN A 136 -29.08 16.29 -34.63
N VAL A 137 -27.75 16.24 -34.71
CA VAL A 137 -26.89 15.72 -33.64
C VAL A 137 -26.64 16.82 -32.61
N SER A 138 -26.94 16.55 -31.35
CA SER A 138 -26.60 17.39 -30.20
C SER A 138 -25.71 16.56 -29.26
N PHE A 139 -24.55 17.09 -28.89
CA PHE A 139 -23.56 16.36 -28.11
C PHE A 139 -23.00 17.26 -26.99
N HIS A 140 -22.92 16.71 -25.78
CA HIS A 140 -22.35 17.37 -24.61
C HIS A 140 -21.51 16.35 -23.85
N TYR A 141 -20.30 16.72 -23.43
CA TYR A 141 -19.40 15.87 -22.63
C TYR A 141 -19.83 15.78 -21.16
N THR A 142 -20.60 16.75 -20.69
CA THR A 142 -21.12 16.82 -19.33
C THR A 142 -22.54 17.37 -19.42
N PRO A 143 -23.53 16.80 -18.73
CA PRO A 143 -24.89 17.33 -18.69
C PRO A 143 -24.94 18.58 -17.78
N GLU A 144 -24.33 19.67 -18.23
CA GLU A 144 -24.48 21.04 -17.72
C GLU A 144 -24.54 21.99 -18.93
#